data_AF-A0A973SNE6-F1
#
_entry.id   AF-A0A973SNE6-F1
#
_cell.length_a   1.000
_cell.length_b   1.000
_cell.length_c   1.000
_cell.angle_alpha   90.00
_cell.angle_beta   90.00
_cell.angle_gamma   90.00
#
_symmetry.space_group_name_H-M   'P 1'
#
loop_
_entity.id
_entity.type
_entity.pdbx_description
1 polymer ?
#
loop_
_entity_poly.entity_id
_entity_poly.type
_entity_poly.pdbx_seq_one_letter_code
_entity_poly.pdbx_strand_id
1 'polypeptide(L)'
;MSREGAEYALRSRADERDRISGDLLDLESHTTYQLLKGANLRDATRRRWEAAQADLAAVWSLYDAYRAVLRDAEQIGARRGRLGEDERAELTALLAGRSVVLKAAAKPVEQRSLLPAADERLTMDETVARMDASFREVTALLTDIDAAWNACLPRLDDADAQVRAVHDLEAELGESLDLTRLEDDLRRLRAGALEDPLGAAPPAGELD
;
A
#
# COMPACT_ATOMS: atom_id res chain seq x y z
N MET A 1 23.12 21.81 16.36
CA MET A 1 22.53 21.10 17.52
C MET A 1 23.59 20.85 18.60
N SER A 2 23.21 20.62 19.88
CA SER A 2 24.14 20.12 20.91
C SER A 2 24.54 18.67 20.63
N ARG A 3 25.58 18.15 21.27
CA ARG A 3 26.01 16.74 21.10
C ARG A 3 24.92 15.76 21.53
N GLU A 4 24.39 15.95 22.74
CA GLU A 4 23.30 15.13 23.26
C GLU A 4 22.05 15.22 22.37
N GLY A 5 21.77 16.40 21.81
CA GLY A 5 20.70 16.59 20.84
C GLY A 5 20.92 15.83 19.54
N ALA A 6 22.16 15.74 19.05
CA ALA A 6 22.52 14.96 17.86
C ALA A 6 22.38 13.45 18.10
N GLU A 7 22.89 12.95 19.23
CA GLU A 7 22.77 11.53 19.62
C GLU A 7 21.29 11.15 19.83
N TYR A 8 20.50 12.02 20.47
CA TYR A 8 19.06 11.83 20.62
C TYR A 8 18.34 11.78 19.26
N ALA A 9 18.66 12.72 18.36
CA ALA A 9 18.03 12.76 17.04
C ALA A 9 18.38 11.54 16.19
N LEU A 10 19.63 11.06 16.21
CA LEU A 10 20.03 9.82 15.55
C LEU A 10 19.22 8.63 16.06
N ARG A 11 19.14 8.46 17.38
CA ARG A 11 18.35 7.37 17.97
C ARG A 11 16.88 7.45 17.59
N SER A 12 16.28 8.65 17.68
CA SER A 12 14.89 8.88 17.27
C SER A 12 14.65 8.49 15.80
N ARG A 13 15.56 8.85 14.89
CA ARG A 13 15.47 8.50 13.47
C ARG A 13 15.69 7.01 13.18
N ALA A 14 16.52 6.33 13.98
CA ALA A 14 16.70 4.88 13.92
C ALA A 14 15.43 4.15 14.39
N ASP A 15 14.84 4.58 15.51
CA ASP A 15 13.57 4.02 15.99
C ASP A 15 12.44 4.25 14.97
N GLU A 16 12.44 5.42 14.29
CA GLU A 16 11.52 5.71 13.19
C GLU A 16 11.74 4.83 11.96
N ARG A 17 12.98 4.60 11.56
CA ARG A 17 13.33 3.68 10.46
C ARG A 17 12.77 2.28 10.73
N ASP A 18 12.96 1.78 11.95
CA ASP A 18 12.61 0.41 12.31
C ASP A 18 11.09 0.23 12.39
N ARG A 19 10.37 1.24 12.91
CA ARG A 19 8.90 1.28 12.88
C ARG A 19 8.36 1.27 11.45
N ILE A 20 8.86 2.15 10.59
CA ILE A 20 8.43 2.22 9.19
C ILE A 20 8.72 0.90 8.47
N SER A 21 9.87 0.27 8.75
CA SER A 21 10.17 -1.06 8.19
C SER A 21 9.15 -2.10 8.61
N GLY A 22 8.76 -2.10 9.89
CA GLY A 22 7.75 -3.01 10.43
C GLY A 22 6.41 -2.82 9.74
N ASP A 23 5.93 -1.57 9.69
CA ASP A 23 4.62 -1.24 9.10
C ASP A 23 4.55 -1.63 7.61
N LEU A 24 5.63 -1.45 6.85
CA LEU A 24 5.69 -1.86 5.44
C LEU A 24 5.70 -3.39 5.27
N LEU A 25 6.39 -4.13 6.14
CA LEU A 25 6.39 -5.59 6.12
C LEU A 25 5.03 -6.16 6.53
N ASP A 26 4.39 -5.56 7.54
CA ASP A 26 3.06 -5.92 7.99
C ASP A 26 2.03 -5.71 6.88
N LEU A 27 2.11 -4.58 6.16
CA LEU A 27 1.29 -4.30 4.99
C LEU A 27 1.46 -5.37 3.89
N GLU A 28 2.71 -5.73 3.56
CA GLU A 28 2.96 -6.78 2.56
C GLU A 28 2.45 -8.15 3.03
N SER A 29 2.45 -8.42 4.33
CA SER A 29 1.93 -9.67 4.90
C SER A 29 0.39 -9.71 5.01
N HIS A 30 -0.27 -8.56 4.82
CA HIS A 30 -1.72 -8.44 4.96
C HIS A 30 -2.47 -9.39 4.02
N THR A 31 -3.49 -10.08 4.53
CA THR A 31 -4.22 -11.10 3.77
C THR A 31 -4.83 -10.55 2.48
N THR A 32 -5.53 -9.42 2.55
CA THR A 32 -6.11 -8.75 1.37
C THR A 32 -5.04 -8.37 0.35
N TYR A 33 -3.87 -7.91 0.80
CA TYR A 33 -2.75 -7.57 -0.10
C TYR A 33 -2.26 -8.81 -0.86
N GLN A 34 -2.08 -9.92 -0.15
CA GLN A 34 -1.63 -11.19 -0.75
C GLN A 34 -2.64 -11.76 -1.74
N LEU A 35 -3.93 -11.65 -1.44
CA LEU A 35 -5.00 -12.07 -2.35
C LEU A 35 -4.99 -11.25 -3.65
N LEU A 36 -4.84 -9.92 -3.56
CA LEU A 36 -4.84 -9.03 -4.72
C LEU A 36 -3.62 -9.20 -5.62
N LYS A 37 -2.45 -9.52 -5.05
CA LYS A 37 -1.20 -9.71 -5.80
C LYS A 37 -1.29 -10.79 -6.88
N GLY A 38 -2.12 -11.81 -6.68
CA GLY A 38 -2.33 -12.91 -7.64
C GLY A 38 -3.69 -12.86 -8.38
N ALA A 39 -4.53 -11.87 -8.10
CA ALA A 39 -5.89 -11.82 -8.63
C ALA A 39 -5.95 -11.22 -10.04
N ASN A 40 -6.86 -11.76 -10.87
CA ASN A 40 -7.21 -11.18 -12.16
C ASN A 40 -8.22 -10.04 -11.98
N LEU A 41 -7.75 -8.92 -11.45
CA LEU A 41 -8.60 -7.77 -11.15
C LEU A 41 -9.09 -7.07 -12.41
N ARG A 42 -10.29 -6.51 -12.35
CA ARG A 42 -10.93 -5.76 -13.44
C ARG A 42 -11.40 -4.38 -13.00
N ASP A 43 -11.68 -3.57 -14.01
CA ASP A 43 -12.37 -2.29 -13.89
C ASP A 43 -11.93 -1.37 -12.74
N ALA A 44 -12.82 -1.09 -11.78
CA ALA A 44 -12.57 -0.10 -10.74
C ALA A 44 -11.47 -0.57 -9.77
N THR A 45 -11.57 -1.82 -9.33
CA THR A 45 -10.60 -2.44 -8.43
C THR A 45 -9.22 -2.50 -9.06
N ARG A 46 -9.11 -2.90 -10.34
CA ARG A 46 -7.82 -2.91 -11.05
C ARG A 46 -7.16 -1.54 -11.10
N ARG A 47 -7.91 -0.49 -11.48
CA ARG A 47 -7.35 0.88 -11.58
C ARG A 47 -6.83 1.39 -10.24
N ARG A 48 -7.61 1.20 -9.16
CA ARG A 48 -7.19 1.63 -7.82
C ARG A 48 -6.00 0.80 -7.31
N TRP A 49 -5.99 -0.50 -7.58
CA TRP A 49 -4.88 -1.38 -7.21
C TRP A 49 -3.58 -1.06 -7.96
N GLU A 50 -3.65 -0.76 -9.25
CA GLU A 50 -2.50 -0.30 -10.04
C GLU A 50 -1.93 1.02 -9.48
N ALA A 51 -2.79 1.96 -9.11
CA ALA A 51 -2.38 3.21 -8.46
C ALA A 51 -1.72 2.96 -7.10
N ALA A 52 -2.34 2.13 -6.25
CA ALA A 52 -1.78 1.77 -4.95
C ALA A 52 -0.42 1.05 -5.05
N GLN A 53 -0.21 0.21 -6.06
CA GLN A 53 1.09 -0.41 -6.32
C GLN A 53 2.15 0.62 -6.73
N ALA A 54 1.77 1.62 -7.53
CA ALA A 54 2.67 2.71 -7.90
C ALA A 54 3.05 3.57 -6.68
N ASP A 55 2.07 3.86 -5.81
CA ASP A 55 2.29 4.58 -4.56
C ASP A 55 3.20 3.78 -3.61
N LEU A 56 2.98 2.48 -3.47
CA LEU A 56 3.83 1.61 -2.66
C LEU A 56 5.27 1.54 -3.20
N ALA A 57 5.46 1.50 -4.52
CA ALA A 57 6.79 1.57 -5.12
C ALA A 57 7.48 2.92 -4.84
N ALA A 58 6.72 4.02 -4.83
CA ALA A 58 7.24 5.34 -4.45
C ALA A 58 7.61 5.38 -2.96
N VAL A 59 6.82 4.77 -2.07
CA VAL A 59 7.14 4.64 -0.64
C VAL A 59 8.44 3.90 -0.43
N TRP A 60 8.64 2.76 -1.09
CA TRP A 60 9.91 2.01 -1.01
C TRP A 60 11.11 2.84 -1.48
N SER A 61 10.94 3.58 -2.58
CA SER A 61 12.00 4.48 -3.10
C SER A 61 12.35 5.60 -2.11
N LEU A 62 11.34 6.20 -1.46
CA LEU A 62 11.53 7.21 -0.41
C LEU A 62 12.20 6.59 0.82
N TYR A 63 11.80 5.39 1.22
CA TYR A 63 12.36 4.68 2.36
C TYR A 63 13.83 4.33 2.16
N ASP A 64 14.21 3.88 0.96
CA ASP A 64 15.62 3.62 0.63
C ASP A 64 16.46 4.90 0.66
N ALA A 65 15.93 6.02 0.15
CA ALA A 65 16.60 7.32 0.21
C ALA A 65 16.75 7.81 1.67
N TYR A 66 15.71 7.66 2.49
CA TYR A 66 15.74 7.97 3.93
C TYR A 66 16.81 7.13 4.65
N ARG A 67 16.86 5.83 4.39
CA ARG A 67 17.87 4.91 4.98
C ARG A 67 19.28 5.27 4.58
N ALA A 68 19.49 5.70 3.34
CA ALA A 68 20.80 6.13 2.88
C ALA A 68 21.31 7.35 3.69
N VAL A 69 20.46 8.37 3.86
CA VAL A 69 20.78 9.55 4.67
C VAL A 69 21.06 9.18 6.13
N LEU A 70 20.22 8.33 6.72
CA LEU A 70 20.40 7.91 8.11
C LEU A 70 21.70 7.13 8.31
N ARG A 71 22.04 6.22 7.39
CA ARG A 71 23.31 5.48 7.42
C ARG A 71 24.51 6.43 7.37
N ASP A 72 24.46 7.45 6.52
CA ASP A 72 25.54 8.44 6.41
C ASP A 72 25.66 9.25 7.71
N ALA A 73 24.55 9.62 8.33
CA ALA A 73 24.52 10.30 9.63
C ALA A 73 25.04 9.42 10.78
N GLU A 74 24.65 8.13 10.82
CA GLU A 74 25.16 7.14 11.76
C GLU A 74 26.67 6.93 11.60
N GLN A 75 27.18 6.92 10.37
CA GLN A 75 28.61 6.78 10.09
C GLN A 75 29.42 7.96 10.65
N ILE A 76 28.91 9.18 10.53
CA ILE A 76 29.53 10.37 11.14
C ILE A 76 29.50 10.26 12.66
N GLY A 77 28.36 9.87 13.23
CA GLY A 77 28.20 9.67 14.68
C GLY A 77 29.09 8.57 15.27
N ALA A 78 29.45 7.55 14.49
CA ALA A 78 30.26 6.41 14.92
C ALA A 78 31.78 6.65 14.83
N ARG A 79 32.25 7.77 14.27
CA ARG A 79 33.68 8.08 14.17
C ARG A 79 34.29 8.19 15.57
N ARG A 80 35.44 7.52 15.79
CA ARG A 80 36.14 7.53 17.08
C ARG A 80 36.77 8.90 17.34
N GLY A 81 36.19 9.66 18.27
CA GLY A 81 36.70 10.97 18.71
C GLY A 81 35.58 11.83 19.29
N ARG A 82 35.93 13.00 19.86
CA ARG A 82 34.90 14.04 20.08
C ARG A 82 34.49 14.56 18.70
N LEU A 83 33.20 14.47 18.39
CA LEU A 83 32.63 15.12 17.20
C LEU A 83 33.08 16.59 17.14
N GLY A 84 33.83 16.92 16.10
CA GLY A 84 34.26 18.29 15.83
C GLY A 84 33.08 19.22 15.53
N GLU A 85 33.32 20.52 15.44
CA GLU A 85 32.26 21.47 15.03
C GLU A 85 31.78 21.19 13.60
N ASP A 86 32.69 20.83 12.69
CA ASP A 86 32.38 20.48 11.31
C ASP A 86 31.49 19.22 11.21
N GLU A 87 31.84 18.16 11.93
CA GLU A 87 31.06 16.92 11.96
C GLU A 87 29.66 17.15 12.55
N ARG A 88 29.54 18.04 13.53
CA ARG A 88 28.23 18.42 14.11
C ARG A 88 27.39 19.25 13.13
N ALA A 89 28.03 20.12 12.36
CA ALA A 89 27.34 20.90 11.33
C ALA A 89 26.83 19.98 10.20
N GLU A 90 27.67 19.04 9.74
CA GLU A 90 27.32 18.02 8.75
C GLU A 90 26.14 17.15 9.23
N LEU A 91 26.22 16.65 10.46
CA LEU A 91 25.16 15.81 11.04
C LEU A 91 23.86 16.59 11.24
N THR A 92 23.95 17.87 11.62
CA THR A 92 22.76 18.76 11.67
C THR A 92 22.16 18.95 10.28
N ALA A 93 22.98 19.12 9.24
CA ALA A 93 22.52 19.28 7.86
C ALA A 93 21.83 18.00 7.33
N LEU A 94 22.32 16.81 7.69
CA LEU A 94 21.69 15.55 7.31
C LEU A 94 20.36 15.31 8.03
N LEU A 95 20.27 15.60 9.33
CA LEU A 95 19.08 15.27 10.12
C LEU A 95 17.97 16.31 10.05
N ALA A 96 18.31 17.60 9.91
CA ALA A 96 17.36 18.72 9.90
C ALA A 96 17.28 19.45 8.55
N GLY A 97 18.23 19.20 7.64
CA GLY A 97 18.23 19.79 6.30
C GLY A 97 17.46 18.95 5.28
N ARG A 98 17.45 19.45 4.03
CA ARG A 98 16.83 18.77 2.88
C ARG A 98 17.81 17.76 2.26
N SER A 99 18.09 16.70 3.00
CA SER A 99 19.14 15.71 2.71
C SER A 99 18.64 14.48 1.94
N VAL A 100 17.33 14.19 1.98
CA VAL A 100 16.74 13.07 1.25
C VAL A 100 16.57 13.49 -0.21
N VAL A 101 17.24 12.79 -1.12
CA VAL A 101 17.21 13.10 -2.55
C VAL A 101 16.43 12.02 -3.29
N LEU A 102 15.28 12.39 -3.82
CA LEU A 102 14.53 11.56 -4.74
C LEU A 102 14.94 11.93 -6.17
N LYS A 103 15.63 10.99 -6.84
CA LYS A 103 16.01 11.17 -8.23
C LYS A 103 14.78 11.24 -9.11
N ALA A 104 14.74 12.19 -10.04
CA ALA A 104 13.68 12.24 -11.02
C ALA A 104 13.64 10.91 -11.81
N ALA A 105 12.45 10.32 -11.95
CA ALA A 105 12.27 9.08 -12.70
C ALA A 105 12.81 9.24 -14.14
N ALA A 106 13.55 8.24 -14.61
CA ALA A 106 14.09 8.23 -15.96
C ALA A 106 12.94 8.18 -16.97
N LYS A 107 12.68 9.31 -17.65
CA LYS A 107 11.65 9.38 -18.69
C LYS A 107 12.10 8.62 -19.95
N PRO A 108 11.16 8.03 -20.73
CA PRO A 108 11.44 7.57 -22.10
C PRO A 108 12.06 8.68 -22.96
N VAL A 109 12.88 8.33 -23.95
CA VAL A 109 13.67 9.30 -24.74
C VAL A 109 12.79 10.39 -25.35
N GLU A 110 11.59 10.01 -25.77
CA GLU A 110 10.57 10.86 -26.40
C GLU A 110 10.01 11.93 -25.44
N GLN A 111 10.14 11.72 -24.12
CA GLN A 111 9.67 12.61 -23.05
C GLN A 111 10.83 13.22 -22.25
N ARG A 112 12.09 12.97 -22.65
CA ARG A 112 13.26 13.57 -22.02
C ARG A 112 13.36 15.03 -22.45
N SER A 113 13.54 15.92 -21.47
CA SER A 113 14.01 17.27 -21.73
C SER A 113 15.53 17.26 -21.85
N LEU A 114 16.09 18.16 -22.66
CA LEU A 114 17.54 18.44 -22.69
C LEU A 114 18.03 19.06 -21.37
N LEU A 115 17.11 19.60 -20.56
CA LEU A 115 17.39 20.05 -19.20
C LEU A 115 17.20 18.87 -18.24
N PRO A 116 18.16 18.62 -17.32
CA PRO A 116 17.98 17.60 -16.29
C PRO A 116 16.75 17.94 -15.46
N ALA A 117 15.87 16.96 -15.26
CA ALA A 117 14.80 17.10 -14.29
C ALA A 117 15.44 17.33 -12.91
N ALA A 118 14.97 18.35 -12.20
CA ALA A 118 15.52 18.67 -10.89
C ALA A 118 15.22 17.52 -9.92
N ASP A 119 16.26 17.01 -9.26
CA ASP A 119 16.09 16.08 -8.15
C ASP A 119 15.28 16.77 -7.04
N GLU A 120 14.31 16.05 -6.49
CA GLU A 120 13.54 16.56 -5.38
C GLU A 120 14.34 16.34 -4.10
N ARG A 121 14.54 17.41 -3.32
CA ARG A 121 15.18 17.35 -2.01
C ARG A 121 14.14 17.51 -0.93
N LEU A 122 14.06 16.57 0.00
CA LEU A 122 13.14 16.56 1.13
C LEU A 122 13.92 16.53 2.44
N THR A 123 13.32 17.05 3.51
CA THR A 123 13.78 16.74 4.86
C THR A 123 13.39 15.31 5.24
N MET A 124 14.01 14.78 6.29
CA MET A 124 13.63 13.49 6.87
C MET A 124 12.14 13.48 7.26
N ASP A 125 11.64 14.56 7.87
CA ASP A 125 10.22 14.70 8.26
C ASP A 125 9.28 14.79 7.06
N GLU A 126 9.61 15.57 6.04
CA GLU A 126 8.82 15.66 4.81
C GLU A 126 8.73 14.29 4.11
N THR A 127 9.82 13.52 4.15
CA THR A 127 9.88 12.17 3.59
C THR A 127 8.94 11.22 4.33
N VAL A 128 8.99 11.22 5.66
CA VAL A 128 8.11 10.40 6.50
C VAL A 128 6.65 10.78 6.32
N ALA A 129 6.33 12.07 6.31
CA ALA A 129 4.95 12.54 6.09
C ALA A 129 4.40 12.10 4.71
N ARG A 130 5.24 12.09 3.67
CA ARG A 130 4.85 11.62 2.33
C ARG A 130 4.69 10.11 2.27
N MET A 131 5.57 9.36 2.94
CA MET A 131 5.43 7.91 3.08
C MET A 131 4.15 7.55 3.82
N ASP A 132 3.86 8.20 4.95
CA ASP A 132 2.65 8.01 5.74
C ASP A 132 1.37 8.29 4.93
N ALA A 133 1.34 9.41 4.19
CA ALA A 133 0.19 9.72 3.34
C ALA A 133 -0.08 8.63 2.30
N SER A 134 0.96 8.17 1.61
CA SER A 134 0.84 7.12 0.59
C SER A 134 0.46 5.77 1.21
N PHE A 135 1.04 5.43 2.38
CA PHE A 135 0.70 4.23 3.14
C PHE A 135 -0.78 4.22 3.57
N ARG A 136 -1.31 5.36 4.00
CA ARG A 136 -2.73 5.50 4.35
C ARG A 136 -3.67 5.30 3.17
N GLU A 137 -3.32 5.79 1.98
CA GLU A 137 -4.12 5.54 0.77
C GLU A 137 -4.14 4.04 0.40
N VAL A 138 -2.99 3.36 0.47
CA VAL A 138 -2.90 1.93 0.18
C VAL A 138 -3.71 1.11 1.19
N THR A 139 -3.57 1.39 2.49
CA THR A 139 -4.31 0.68 3.55
C THR A 139 -5.82 0.95 3.50
N ALA A 140 -6.22 2.18 3.15
CA ALA A 140 -7.63 2.51 2.93
C ALA A 140 -8.22 1.69 1.78
N LEU A 141 -7.50 1.56 0.65
CA LEU A 141 -7.93 0.71 -0.45
C LEU A 141 -8.10 -0.75 -0.03
N LEU A 142 -7.15 -1.31 0.72
CA LEU A 142 -7.25 -2.68 1.21
C LEU A 142 -8.47 -2.87 2.12
N THR A 143 -8.78 -1.87 2.94
CA THR A 143 -9.95 -1.87 3.82
C THR A 143 -11.25 -1.81 3.00
N ASP A 144 -11.32 -0.95 1.97
CA ASP A 144 -12.49 -0.86 1.08
C ASP A 144 -12.76 -2.20 0.38
N ILE A 145 -11.71 -2.87 -0.11
CA ILE A 145 -11.82 -4.17 -0.79
C ILE A 145 -12.25 -5.26 0.18
N ASP A 146 -11.64 -5.32 1.36
CA ASP A 146 -12.01 -6.29 2.40
C ASP A 146 -13.47 -6.12 2.81
N ALA A 147 -13.92 -4.87 3.01
CA ALA A 147 -15.30 -4.55 3.31
C ALA A 147 -16.26 -4.98 2.19
N ALA A 148 -15.90 -4.75 0.93
CA ALA A 148 -16.69 -5.18 -0.22
C ALA A 148 -16.83 -6.70 -0.29
N TRP A 149 -15.75 -7.45 -0.06
CA TRP A 149 -15.80 -8.92 0.01
C TRP A 149 -16.64 -9.42 1.18
N ASN A 150 -16.44 -8.85 2.38
CA ASN A 150 -17.21 -9.22 3.56
C ASN A 150 -18.71 -8.90 3.43
N ALA A 151 -19.08 -7.91 2.61
CA ALA A 151 -20.48 -7.60 2.31
C ALA A 151 -21.09 -8.52 1.24
N CYS A 152 -20.32 -8.91 0.22
CA CYS A 152 -20.85 -9.61 -0.96
C CYS A 152 -20.73 -11.14 -0.85
N LEU A 153 -19.59 -11.66 -0.40
CA LEU A 153 -19.31 -13.11 -0.44
C LEU A 153 -20.26 -13.93 0.43
N PRO A 154 -20.60 -13.54 1.68
CA PRO A 154 -21.55 -14.31 2.49
C PRO A 154 -22.93 -14.43 1.83
N ARG A 155 -23.40 -13.36 1.18
CA ARG A 155 -24.71 -13.34 0.50
C ARG A 155 -24.72 -14.26 -0.73
N LEU A 156 -23.60 -14.34 -1.43
CA LEU A 156 -23.43 -15.28 -2.56
C LEU A 156 -23.33 -16.72 -2.06
N ASP A 157 -22.65 -16.97 -0.94
CA ASP A 157 -22.56 -18.29 -0.33
C ASP A 157 -23.94 -18.79 0.13
N ASP A 158 -24.75 -17.92 0.73
CA ASP A 158 -26.14 -18.21 1.11
C ASP A 158 -27.01 -18.53 -0.11
N ALA A 159 -26.89 -17.74 -1.18
CA ALA A 159 -27.64 -17.99 -2.42
C ALA A 159 -27.24 -19.33 -3.06
N ASP A 160 -25.95 -19.65 -3.12
CA ASP A 160 -25.46 -20.95 -3.59
C ASP A 160 -25.97 -22.10 -2.71
N ALA A 161 -26.07 -21.90 -1.39
CA ALA A 161 -26.64 -22.89 -0.48
C ALA A 161 -28.14 -23.13 -0.74
N GLN A 162 -28.89 -22.08 -1.04
CA GLN A 162 -30.31 -22.20 -1.41
C GLN A 162 -30.50 -22.96 -2.71
N VAL A 163 -29.71 -22.67 -3.75
CA VAL A 163 -29.78 -23.40 -5.03
C VAL A 163 -29.47 -24.88 -4.82
N ARG A 164 -28.44 -25.22 -4.03
CA ARG A 164 -28.14 -26.62 -3.67
C ARG A 164 -29.32 -27.29 -2.96
N ALA A 165 -29.94 -26.61 -2.01
CA ALA A 165 -31.11 -27.16 -1.30
C ALA A 165 -32.31 -27.41 -2.22
N VAL A 166 -32.50 -26.59 -3.27
CA VAL A 166 -33.54 -26.83 -4.28
C VAL A 166 -33.23 -28.10 -5.08
N HIS A 167 -31.98 -28.30 -5.51
CA HIS A 167 -31.59 -29.52 -6.23
C HIS A 167 -31.74 -30.79 -5.38
N ASP A 168 -31.42 -30.71 -4.09
CA ASP A 168 -31.64 -31.84 -3.18
C ASP A 168 -33.14 -32.19 -3.12
N LEU A 169 -34.02 -31.19 -3.05
CA LEU A 169 -35.47 -31.38 -3.04
C LEU A 169 -36.01 -31.91 -4.38
N GLU A 170 -35.50 -31.44 -5.52
CA GLU A 170 -35.82 -31.97 -6.86
C GLU A 170 -35.53 -33.46 -6.95
N ALA A 171 -34.36 -33.88 -6.45
CA ALA A 171 -33.96 -35.27 -6.43
C ALA A 171 -34.88 -36.13 -5.54
N GLU A 172 -35.35 -35.59 -4.41
CA GLU A 172 -36.28 -36.27 -3.51
C GLU A 172 -37.69 -36.39 -4.11
N LEU A 173 -38.18 -35.35 -4.79
CA LEU A 173 -39.52 -35.30 -5.36
C LEU A 173 -39.62 -35.96 -6.75
N GLY A 174 -38.48 -36.14 -7.45
CA GLY A 174 -38.46 -36.61 -8.83
C GLY A 174 -38.96 -35.58 -9.84
N GLU A 175 -38.97 -34.30 -9.46
CA GLU A 175 -39.34 -33.16 -10.31
C GLU A 175 -38.07 -32.43 -10.78
N SER A 176 -38.17 -31.66 -11.86
CA SER A 176 -37.06 -30.86 -12.38
C SER A 176 -37.54 -29.46 -12.71
N LEU A 177 -36.86 -28.47 -12.14
CA LEU A 177 -36.98 -27.06 -12.43
C LEU A 177 -35.76 -26.62 -13.25
N ASP A 178 -35.96 -25.66 -14.14
CA ASP A 178 -34.86 -25.04 -14.87
C ASP A 178 -34.27 -23.89 -14.04
N LEU A 179 -33.20 -24.17 -13.32
CA LEU A 179 -32.42 -23.17 -12.56
C LEU A 179 -31.19 -22.65 -13.32
N THR A 180 -30.97 -23.09 -14.56
CA THR A 180 -29.74 -22.80 -15.33
C THR A 180 -29.43 -21.30 -15.36
N ARG A 181 -30.45 -20.47 -15.59
CA ARG A 181 -30.29 -19.01 -15.62
C ARG A 181 -29.85 -18.44 -14.27
N LEU A 182 -30.46 -18.90 -13.18
CA LEU A 182 -30.14 -18.42 -11.83
C LEU A 182 -28.71 -18.81 -11.44
N GLU A 183 -28.31 -20.04 -11.73
CA GLU A 183 -26.93 -20.49 -11.50
C GLU A 183 -25.92 -19.70 -12.33
N ASP A 184 -26.23 -19.45 -13.60
CA ASP A 184 -25.40 -18.63 -14.47
C ASP A 184 -25.27 -17.19 -13.93
N ASP A 185 -26.38 -16.63 -13.43
CA ASP A 185 -26.39 -15.32 -12.77
C ASP A 185 -25.52 -15.31 -11.50
N LEU A 186 -25.66 -16.31 -10.63
CA LEU A 186 -24.83 -16.44 -9.42
C LEU A 186 -23.35 -16.62 -9.73
N ARG A 187 -23.01 -17.46 -10.71
CA ARG A 187 -21.64 -17.64 -11.19
C ARG A 187 -21.05 -16.33 -11.74
N ARG A 188 -21.84 -15.55 -12.50
CA ARG A 188 -21.43 -14.22 -12.97
C ARG A 188 -21.22 -13.22 -11.83
N LEU A 189 -22.15 -13.16 -10.87
CA LEU A 189 -22.04 -12.26 -9.73
C LEU A 189 -20.84 -12.59 -8.85
N ARG A 190 -20.56 -13.88 -8.61
CA ARG A 190 -19.38 -14.32 -7.87
C ARG A 190 -18.09 -13.97 -8.59
N ALA A 191 -18.02 -14.19 -9.90
CA ALA A 191 -16.86 -13.78 -10.69
C ALA A 191 -16.66 -12.25 -10.61
N GLY A 192 -17.74 -11.47 -10.74
CA GLY A 192 -17.71 -10.01 -10.62
C GLY A 192 -17.23 -9.54 -9.25
N ALA A 193 -17.70 -10.15 -8.15
CA ALA A 193 -17.28 -9.80 -6.79
C ALA A 193 -15.80 -10.13 -6.50
N LEU A 194 -15.25 -11.17 -7.14
CA LEU A 194 -13.84 -11.54 -7.00
C LEU A 194 -12.92 -10.70 -7.88
N GLU A 195 -13.33 -10.39 -9.12
CA GLU A 195 -12.53 -9.65 -10.09
C GLU A 195 -12.64 -8.12 -9.90
N ASP A 196 -13.81 -7.61 -9.50
CA ASP A 196 -14.04 -6.18 -9.25
C ASP A 196 -14.93 -5.96 -8.01
N PRO A 197 -14.44 -6.27 -6.79
CA PRO A 197 -15.19 -6.06 -5.55
C PRO A 197 -15.69 -4.63 -5.37
N LEU A 198 -14.88 -3.63 -5.75
CA LEU A 198 -15.26 -2.22 -5.61
C LEU A 198 -16.34 -1.78 -6.61
N GLY A 199 -16.42 -2.42 -7.77
CA GLY A 199 -17.49 -2.19 -8.74
C GLY A 199 -18.74 -3.03 -8.46
N ALA A 200 -18.59 -4.19 -7.80
CA ALA A 200 -19.67 -5.08 -7.41
C ALA A 200 -20.34 -4.67 -6.08
N ALA A 201 -19.65 -3.89 -5.25
CA ALA A 201 -20.21 -3.38 -4.01
C ALA A 201 -21.46 -2.52 -4.30
N PRO A 202 -22.58 -2.74 -3.59
CA PRO A 202 -23.71 -1.82 -3.69
C PRO A 202 -23.24 -0.41 -3.28
N PRO A 203 -23.79 0.66 -3.88
CA PRO A 203 -23.43 2.02 -3.50
C PRO A 203 -23.60 2.16 -1.99
N ALA A 204 -22.57 2.70 -1.33
CA ALA A 204 -22.59 2.96 0.11
C ALA A 204 -23.68 3.99 0.42
N GLY A 205 -24.89 3.50 0.70
CA GLY A 205 -26.06 4.33 0.99
C GLY A 205 -27.35 3.69 0.52
N GLU A 206 -27.88 2.76 1.32
CA GLU A 206 -29.31 2.52 1.59
C GLU A 206 -29.42 1.21 2.36
N LEU A 207 -29.16 1.27 3.66
CA LEU A 207 -29.71 0.35 4.65
C LEU A 207 -30.05 1.20 5.87
N ASP A 208 -31.21 1.84 5.82
CA ASP A 208 -32.00 2.26 6.97
C ASP A 208 -33.27 1.40 6.98
#